data_AF-A0A2D6PRT6-F1
#
_entry.id   AF-A0A2D6PRT6-F1
#
_cell.length_a   1.000
_cell.length_b   1.000
_cell.length_c   1.000
_cell.angle_alpha   90.00
_cell.angle_beta   90.00
_cell.angle_gamma   90.00
#
_symmetry.space_group_name_H-M   'P 1'
#
loop_
_entity.id
_entity.type
_entity.pdbx_description
1 polymer ?
#
loop_
_entity_poly.entity_id
_entity_poly.type
_entity_poly.pdbx_seq_one_letter_code
_entity_poly.pdbx_strand_id
1 'polypeptide(L)'
;MKNVTWSLLVLALALPMLGGCASGEHDGDTAAAYMLCGGCGQVKHTEACCAEGAAACAKCGLHAGSPGCCKMSKGTDVALCSGCGHATGAESCCAEGSTKCGKCGLAAGSLGCCKLPKK
;
A
#
# COMPACT_ATOMS: atom_id res chain seq x y z
N MET A 1 4.34 66.24 3.63
CA MET A 1 4.29 66.16 5.11
C MET A 1 4.44 64.68 5.45
N LYS A 2 5.55 64.33 6.13
CA LYS A 2 5.73 63.33 7.22
C LYS A 2 4.90 62.03 7.04
N ASN A 3 5.34 60.78 7.16
CA ASN A 3 6.41 60.07 7.86
C ASN A 3 5.93 58.58 7.82
N VAL A 4 6.71 57.55 7.53
CA VAL A 4 7.42 56.68 8.51
C VAL A 4 8.12 55.58 7.69
N THR A 5 9.45 55.64 7.54
CA THR A 5 10.46 54.82 8.23
C THR A 5 10.42 53.33 7.85
N TRP A 6 11.25 52.84 6.91
CA TRP A 6 12.59 52.27 7.15
C TRP A 6 12.65 51.22 8.27
N SER A 7 12.75 49.95 7.90
CA SER A 7 13.77 48.99 8.40
C SER A 7 13.40 47.56 8.00
N LEU A 8 13.75 47.19 6.76
CA LEU A 8 13.99 45.81 6.38
C LEU A 8 15.37 45.43 6.96
N LEU A 9 15.41 45.14 8.26
CA LEU A 9 16.61 44.61 8.91
C LEU A 9 16.35 43.13 9.27
N VAL A 10 16.91 42.28 8.41
CA VAL A 10 17.60 41.03 8.70
C VAL A 10 17.27 40.39 10.06
N LEU A 11 16.60 39.24 10.03
CA LEU A 11 16.91 38.17 10.96
C LEU A 11 17.06 36.86 10.19
N ALA A 12 18.23 36.75 9.55
CA ALA A 12 18.83 35.47 9.21
C ALA A 12 19.12 34.74 10.53
N LEU A 13 18.22 33.84 10.93
CA LEU A 13 18.50 32.82 11.93
C LEU A 13 18.63 31.49 11.20
N ALA A 14 19.88 31.21 10.82
CA ALA A 14 20.35 29.89 10.47
C ALA A 14 20.29 28.98 11.70
N LEU A 15 19.72 27.79 11.57
CA LEU A 15 20.03 26.56 12.34
C LEU A 15 19.17 25.40 11.80
N PRO A 16 19.60 24.12 11.91
CA PRO A 16 20.74 23.48 11.26
C PRO A 16 20.29 22.32 10.33
N MET A 17 21.22 21.87 9.49
CA MET A 17 21.14 20.58 8.78
C MET A 17 21.10 19.42 9.79
N LEU A 18 19.93 18.81 9.99
CA LEU A 18 19.85 17.41 10.40
C LEU A 18 19.01 16.66 9.37
N GLY A 19 19.67 15.81 8.60
CA GLY A 19 19.06 14.72 7.85
C GLY A 19 18.52 13.65 8.79
N GLY A 20 17.49 14.00 9.55
CA GLY A 20 16.60 13.07 10.22
C GLY A 20 15.28 13.12 9.48
N CYS A 21 14.81 11.96 9.03
CA CYS A 21 13.55 11.76 8.32
C CYS A 21 12.46 12.63 8.93
N ALA A 22 12.18 13.77 8.29
CA ALA A 22 11.06 14.61 8.62
C ALA A 22 9.82 13.71 8.54
N SER A 23 9.02 13.74 9.61
CA SER A 23 7.65 13.26 9.60
C SER A 23 6.95 13.90 8.41
N GLY A 24 6.88 13.16 7.31
CA GLY A 24 6.06 13.52 6.17
C GLY A 24 4.64 13.10 6.50
N GLU A 25 3.76 14.08 6.63
CA GLU A 25 2.35 13.89 6.34
C GLU A 25 2.21 13.00 5.10
N HIS A 26 1.56 11.85 5.27
CA HIS A 26 1.44 10.78 4.28
C HIS A 26 0.38 11.13 3.21
N ASP A 27 0.47 12.32 2.63
CA ASP A 27 -0.36 12.73 1.50
C ASP A 27 0.42 12.50 0.19
N GLY A 28 0.32 11.26 -0.30
CA GLY A 28 0.64 10.90 -1.68
C GLY A 28 1.62 9.73 -1.85
N ASP A 29 1.16 8.70 -2.57
CA ASP A 29 1.98 7.65 -3.21
C ASP A 29 2.39 6.40 -2.39
N THR A 30 1.51 5.94 -1.50
CA THR A 30 1.24 4.48 -1.44
C THR A 30 -0.26 4.27 -1.60
N ALA A 31 -0.83 4.84 -2.68
CA ALA A 31 -2.24 4.69 -2.96
C ALA A 31 -2.55 3.19 -3.07
N ALA A 32 -3.36 2.67 -2.13
CA ALA A 32 -3.83 1.31 -2.24
C ALA A 32 -4.60 1.17 -3.55
N ALA A 33 -4.01 0.49 -4.51
CA ALA A 33 -4.55 0.41 -5.86
C ALA A 33 -5.50 -0.78 -6.02
N TYR A 34 -5.38 -1.77 -5.14
CA TYR A 34 -6.19 -2.97 -5.16
C TYR A 34 -6.76 -3.22 -3.78
N MET A 35 -8.04 -3.60 -3.71
CA MET A 35 -8.70 -4.00 -2.48
C MET A 35 -9.02 -5.48 -2.57
N LEU A 36 -8.53 -6.29 -1.64
CA LEU A 36 -8.99 -7.67 -1.47
C LEU A 36 -10.30 -7.68 -0.69
N CYS A 37 -11.28 -8.44 -1.17
CA CYS A 37 -12.54 -8.67 -0.51
C CYS A 37 -12.34 -9.56 0.72
N GLY A 38 -12.73 -9.07 1.90
CA GLY A 38 -12.71 -9.84 3.15
C GLY A 38 -13.62 -11.07 3.12
N GLY A 39 -14.63 -11.09 2.26
CA GLY A 39 -15.56 -12.22 2.13
C GLY A 39 -14.98 -13.42 1.38
N CYS A 40 -14.21 -13.18 0.32
CA CYS A 40 -13.74 -14.23 -0.60
C CYS A 40 -12.23 -14.23 -0.89
N GLY A 41 -11.49 -13.21 -0.48
CA GLY A 41 -10.03 -13.08 -0.66
C GLY A 41 -9.58 -12.64 -2.06
N GLN A 42 -10.53 -12.41 -2.98
CA GLN A 42 -10.26 -11.94 -4.35
C GLN A 42 -10.23 -10.42 -4.44
N VAL A 43 -9.65 -9.88 -5.51
CA VAL A 43 -9.64 -8.44 -5.77
C VAL A 43 -11.07 -7.94 -6.03
N LYS A 44 -11.54 -6.95 -5.28
CA LYS A 44 -12.85 -6.32 -5.45
C LYS A 44 -13.01 -5.74 -6.85
N HIS A 45 -14.28 -5.70 -7.29
CA HIS A 45 -14.69 -5.18 -8.60
C HIS A 45 -14.09 -5.95 -9.79
N THR A 46 -13.57 -7.15 -9.57
CA THR A 46 -13.22 -8.10 -10.63
C THR A 46 -14.30 -9.17 -10.73
N GLU A 47 -14.42 -9.80 -11.90
CA GLU A 47 -15.32 -10.94 -12.13
C GLU A 47 -15.07 -12.13 -11.17
N ALA A 48 -13.84 -12.25 -10.65
CA ALA A 48 -13.49 -13.28 -9.68
C ALA A 48 -14.00 -12.99 -8.26
N CYS A 49 -14.33 -11.73 -7.93
CA CYS A 49 -14.79 -11.34 -6.61
C CYS A 49 -16.16 -11.96 -6.31
N CYS A 50 -16.21 -12.83 -5.29
CA CYS A 50 -17.43 -13.54 -4.90
C CYS A 50 -18.09 -14.31 -6.06
N ALA A 51 -17.30 -14.72 -7.07
CA ALA A 51 -17.78 -15.53 -8.18
C ALA A 51 -18.47 -16.80 -7.67
N GLU A 52 -19.67 -17.07 -8.20
CA GLU A 52 -20.44 -18.26 -7.86
C GLU A 52 -19.70 -19.53 -8.30
N GLY A 53 -19.81 -20.60 -7.51
CA GLY A 53 -19.15 -21.87 -7.79
C GLY A 53 -17.63 -21.89 -7.54
N ALA A 54 -17.02 -20.79 -7.09
CA ALA A 54 -15.61 -20.78 -6.71
C ALA A 54 -15.36 -21.70 -5.50
N ALA A 55 -14.37 -22.59 -5.62
CA ALA A 55 -14.03 -23.51 -4.55
C ALA A 55 -13.57 -22.75 -3.30
N ALA A 56 -14.17 -23.04 -2.15
CA ALA A 56 -13.72 -22.52 -0.87
C ALA A 56 -12.49 -23.28 -0.37
N CYS A 57 -11.51 -22.57 0.16
CA CYS A 57 -10.38 -23.15 0.86
C CYS A 57 -10.86 -23.75 2.19
N ALA A 58 -10.67 -25.06 2.38
CA ALA A 58 -11.08 -25.75 3.60
C ALA A 58 -10.42 -25.21 4.88
N LYS A 59 -9.28 -24.53 4.77
CA LYS A 59 -8.53 -23.99 5.93
C LYS A 59 -8.98 -22.61 6.37
N CYS A 60 -9.26 -21.69 5.44
CA CYS A 60 -9.54 -20.29 5.75
C CYS A 60 -10.93 -19.81 5.30
N GLY A 61 -11.68 -20.64 4.54
CA GLY A 61 -13.02 -20.32 4.08
C GLY A 61 -13.11 -19.20 3.03
N LEU A 62 -11.99 -18.69 2.52
CA LEU A 62 -11.90 -17.80 1.35
C LEU A 62 -11.83 -18.62 0.05
N HIS A 63 -11.93 -18.00 -1.12
CA HIS A 63 -11.76 -18.70 -2.39
C HIS A 63 -10.35 -19.30 -2.49
N ALA A 64 -10.26 -20.59 -2.83
CA ALA A 64 -9.01 -21.31 -2.94
C ALA A 64 -8.13 -20.70 -4.03
N GLY A 65 -6.87 -20.42 -3.68
CA GLY A 65 -5.90 -19.84 -4.62
C GLY A 65 -6.09 -18.34 -4.93
N SER A 66 -7.06 -17.69 -4.27
CA SER A 66 -7.20 -16.23 -4.27
C SER A 66 -5.97 -15.54 -3.66
N PRO A 67 -5.71 -14.25 -3.95
CA PRO A 67 -4.64 -13.48 -3.33
C PRO A 67 -4.65 -13.55 -1.79
N GLY A 68 -5.85 -13.54 -1.19
CA GLY A 68 -6.05 -13.61 0.25
C GLY A 68 -6.03 -15.03 0.86
N CYS A 69 -6.10 -16.09 0.05
CA CYS A 69 -6.22 -17.47 0.53
C CYS A 69 -5.09 -17.83 1.50
N CYS A 70 -5.43 -18.11 2.77
CA CYS A 70 -4.49 -18.41 3.86
C CYS A 70 -3.46 -17.31 4.15
N LYS A 71 -3.67 -16.08 3.65
CA LYS A 71 -2.77 -14.94 3.86
C LYS A 71 -3.47 -13.71 4.44
N MET A 72 -4.80 -13.75 4.60
CA MET A 72 -5.59 -12.74 5.30
C MET A 72 -6.69 -13.39 6.13
N SER A 73 -7.18 -12.65 7.12
CA SER A 73 -8.36 -13.02 7.89
C SER A 73 -9.63 -12.80 7.07
N LYS A 74 -10.57 -13.75 7.14
CA LYS A 74 -11.91 -13.58 6.57
C LYS A 74 -12.67 -12.51 7.36
N GLY A 75 -13.43 -11.67 6.64
CA GLY A 75 -14.30 -10.64 7.22
C GLY A 75 -13.74 -9.22 7.17
N THR A 76 -12.47 -9.02 6.83
CA THR A 76 -11.86 -7.68 6.73
C THR A 76 -11.25 -7.49 5.35
N ASP A 77 -11.60 -6.40 4.68
CA ASP A 77 -10.96 -6.05 3.41
C ASP A 77 -9.51 -5.64 3.62
N VAL A 78 -8.64 -5.97 2.67
CA VAL A 78 -7.22 -5.63 2.74
C VAL A 78 -6.83 -4.79 1.54
N ALA A 79 -6.36 -3.58 1.81
CA ALA A 79 -5.85 -2.66 0.81
C ALA A 79 -4.41 -3.04 0.46
N LEU A 80 -4.08 -3.16 -0.83
CA LEU A 80 -2.75 -3.52 -1.31
C LEU A 80 -2.11 -2.37 -2.07
N CYS A 81 -0.82 -2.18 -1.81
CA CYS A 81 0.04 -1.27 -2.56
C CYS A 81 0.25 -1.79 -4.00
N SER A 82 0.02 -0.93 -5.01
CA SER A 82 0.33 -1.27 -6.42
C SER A 82 1.80 -1.50 -6.70
N GLY A 83 2.69 -0.86 -5.95
CA GLY A 83 4.13 -0.91 -6.18
C GLY A 83 4.77 -2.21 -5.70
N CYS A 84 4.34 -2.74 -4.55
CA CYS A 84 4.96 -3.92 -3.94
C CYS A 84 4.01 -5.12 -3.74
N GLY A 85 2.69 -4.93 -3.81
CA GLY A 85 1.70 -6.00 -3.64
C GLY A 85 1.44 -6.44 -2.19
N HIS A 86 2.08 -5.82 -1.20
CA HIS A 86 1.78 -6.01 0.22
C HIS A 86 0.61 -5.16 0.68
N ALA A 87 0.07 -5.49 1.86
CA ALA A 87 -0.94 -4.68 2.53
C ALA A 87 -0.40 -3.28 2.82
N THR A 88 -1.16 -2.25 2.44
CA THR A 88 -0.81 -0.86 2.72
C THR A 88 -0.77 -0.63 4.23
N GLY A 89 0.28 0.05 4.71
CA GLY A 89 0.48 0.31 6.14
C GLY A 89 1.09 -0.86 6.94
N ALA A 90 1.31 -2.03 6.32
CA ALA A 90 2.13 -3.07 6.93
C ALA A 90 3.62 -2.68 6.87
N GLU A 91 4.43 -3.12 7.84
CA GLU A 91 5.89 -2.87 7.81
C GLU A 91 6.58 -3.47 6.58
N SER A 92 6.00 -4.53 6.00
CA SER A 92 6.47 -5.12 4.74
C SER A 92 6.14 -4.28 3.49
N CYS A 93 5.27 -3.27 3.61
CA CYS A 93 4.86 -2.43 2.50
C CYS A 93 6.04 -1.57 2.04
N CYS A 94 6.48 -1.79 0.80
CA CYS A 94 7.62 -1.08 0.22
C CYS A 94 8.91 -1.19 1.06
N ALA A 95 9.04 -2.25 1.87
CA ALA A 95 10.24 -2.49 2.66
C ALA A 95 11.47 -2.60 1.75
N GLU A 96 12.51 -1.85 2.11
CA GLU A 96 13.82 -1.87 1.47
C GLU A 96 14.40 -3.29 1.49
N GLY A 97 15.08 -3.69 0.42
CA GLY A 97 15.67 -5.03 0.31
C GLY A 97 14.69 -6.18 0.05
N SER A 98 13.38 -5.91 -0.11
CA SER A 98 12.44 -6.96 -0.51
C SER A 98 12.80 -7.54 -1.88
N THR A 99 12.87 -8.87 -1.97
CA THR A 99 13.14 -9.55 -3.24
C THR A 99 11.96 -9.37 -4.18
N LYS A 100 12.19 -8.78 -5.36
CA LYS A 100 11.16 -8.68 -6.40
C LYS A 100 10.95 -10.01 -7.11
N CYS A 101 9.69 -10.33 -7.38
CA CYS A 101 9.31 -11.46 -8.21
C CYS A 101 9.69 -11.18 -9.68
N GLY A 102 10.60 -11.97 -10.24
CA GLY A 102 11.03 -11.81 -11.65
C GLY A 102 9.92 -11.94 -12.71
N LYS A 103 8.73 -12.45 -12.35
CA LYS A 103 7.59 -12.62 -13.28
C LYS A 103 6.61 -11.44 -13.30
N CYS A 104 6.43 -10.77 -12.16
CA CYS A 104 5.39 -9.74 -12.02
C CYS A 104 5.92 -8.41 -11.46
N GLY A 105 7.18 -8.33 -11.05
CA GLY A 105 7.81 -7.11 -10.53
C GLY A 105 7.43 -6.72 -9.10
N LEU A 106 6.34 -7.30 -8.55
CA LEU A 106 5.93 -7.10 -7.16
C LEU A 106 6.85 -7.83 -6.18
N ALA A 107 6.77 -7.51 -4.89
CA ALA A 107 7.55 -8.20 -3.86
C ALA A 107 7.17 -9.69 -3.82
N ALA A 108 8.16 -10.57 -3.87
CA ALA A 108 7.97 -12.01 -3.86
C ALA A 108 7.30 -12.45 -2.54
N GLY A 109 6.33 -13.35 -2.64
CA GLY A 109 5.57 -13.83 -1.49
C GLY A 109 4.43 -12.90 -1.03
N SER A 110 4.41 -11.64 -1.50
CA SER A 110 3.33 -10.70 -1.19
C SER A 110 1.94 -11.23 -1.55
N LEU A 111 0.90 -10.62 -0.97
CA LEU A 111 -0.50 -10.94 -1.26
C LEU A 111 -0.78 -10.80 -2.76
N GLY A 112 -0.22 -9.75 -3.38
CA GLY A 112 -0.42 -9.47 -4.79
C GLY A 112 0.50 -10.19 -5.77
N CYS A 113 1.57 -10.84 -5.32
CA CYS A 113 2.58 -11.46 -6.18
C CYS A 113 1.96 -12.46 -7.18
N CYS A 114 2.00 -12.14 -8.47
CA CYS A 114 1.40 -12.92 -9.56
C CYS A 114 -0.12 -13.15 -9.43
N LYS A 115 -0.81 -12.34 -8.62
CA LYS A 115 -2.23 -12.49 -8.30
C LYS A 115 -3.05 -11.21 -8.48
N LEU A 116 -2.39 -10.07 -8.72
CA LEU A 116 -3.05 -8.83 -9.10
C LEU A 116 -3.17 -8.70 -10.62
N PRO A 117 -4.27 -8.09 -11.10
CA PRO A 117 -4.38 -7.73 -12.51
C PRO A 117 -3.25 -6.76 -12.87
N LYS A 118 -2.55 -7.06 -13.97
CA LYS A 118 -1.54 -6.15 -14.52
C LYS A 118 -2.26 -4.92 -15.07
N LYS A 119 -1.73 -3.74 -14.77
CA LYS A 119 -2.15 -2.50 -15.43
C LYS A 119 -1.62 -2.48 -16.86
#